data_AF-A0A7X6RWL3-F1
#
_entry.id   AF-A0A7X6RWL3-F1
#
_cell.length_a   1.000
_cell.length_b   1.000
_cell.length_c   1.000
_cell.angle_alpha   90.00
_cell.angle_beta   90.00
_cell.angle_gamma   90.00
#
_symmetry.space_group_name_H-M   'P 1'
#
loop_
_entity.id
_entity.type
_entity.pdbx_description
1 polymer ?
#
loop_
_entity_poly.entity_id
_entity_poly.type
_entity_poly.pdbx_seq_one_letter_code
_entity_poly.pdbx_strand_id
1 'polypeptide(L)'
;MNSRRSAPRVAIVTSICTLVIGAVGLFVMVFLNAFVLDEYDAYGEVPIPGTAGLELPQGEVTVSLHTMVTGSGSGLPVPPLRLHVTAPDGAADPVLTESIGGTTTVNNDARVRVWVMQVSSAGVYEISVDGQVQGYINPRLAFGHGSQYGWLLWLFGGLAAVGVLGLIAGLMWSARESKRARPISSVGLEPAPPQPAVPGGYQPSSYQPTDQAIRLEQLKTIAALRDTGALTEAEFEAEKRRILEN
;
A
#
# COMPACT_ATOMS: atom_id res chain seq x y z
N MET A 1 -31.75 -14.49 15.88
CA MET A 1 -31.28 -14.84 14.51
C MET A 1 -30.71 -13.61 13.79
N ASN A 2 -29.56 -13.06 14.22
CA ASN A 2 -28.94 -11.87 13.59
C ASN A 2 -27.60 -12.14 12.88
N SER A 3 -27.06 -13.36 12.98
CA SER A 3 -25.69 -13.69 12.54
C SER A 3 -25.49 -13.67 11.01
N ARG A 4 -26.54 -13.89 10.21
CA ARG A 4 -26.41 -13.92 8.73
C ARG A 4 -26.24 -12.54 8.09
N ARG A 5 -26.74 -11.45 8.70
CA ARG A 5 -26.58 -10.09 8.15
C ARG A 5 -25.30 -9.40 8.64
N SER A 6 -24.72 -9.84 9.76
CA SER A 6 -23.50 -9.26 10.33
C SER A 6 -22.22 -9.87 9.75
N ALA A 7 -22.26 -11.12 9.27
CA ALA A 7 -21.12 -11.82 8.69
C ALA A 7 -20.38 -11.03 7.57
N PRO A 8 -21.05 -10.45 6.55
CA PRO A 8 -20.35 -9.71 5.51
C PRO A 8 -19.74 -8.39 6.02
N ARG A 9 -20.40 -7.72 6.98
CA ARG A 9 -19.87 -6.47 7.56
C ARG A 9 -18.63 -6.72 8.41
N VAL A 10 -18.65 -7.78 9.22
CA VAL A 10 -17.48 -8.18 10.02
C VAL A 10 -16.32 -8.54 9.11
N ALA A 11 -16.56 -9.31 8.03
CA ALA A 11 -15.51 -9.64 7.06
C ALA A 11 -14.88 -8.38 6.43
N ILE A 12 -15.70 -7.42 5.99
CA ILE A 12 -15.21 -6.16 5.40
C ILE A 12 -14.42 -5.34 6.42
N VAL A 13 -14.92 -5.17 7.65
CA VAL A 13 -14.22 -4.41 8.70
C VAL A 13 -12.88 -5.05 9.03
N THR A 14 -12.84 -6.38 9.20
CA THR A 14 -11.59 -7.09 9.45
C THR A 14 -10.61 -6.92 8.29
N SER A 15 -11.05 -7.05 7.04
CA SER A 15 -10.20 -6.83 5.87
C SER A 15 -9.66 -5.41 5.78
N ILE A 16 -10.46 -4.40 6.11
CA ILE A 16 -10.01 -3.00 6.17
C ILE A 16 -8.95 -2.83 7.26
N CYS A 17 -9.18 -3.36 8.47
CA CYS A 17 -8.19 -3.30 9.55
C CYS A 17 -6.88 -3.99 9.15
N THR A 18 -6.94 -5.19 8.54
CA THR A 18 -5.75 -5.90 8.05
C THR A 18 -5.03 -5.10 6.97
N LEU A 19 -5.76 -4.48 6.04
CA LEU A 19 -5.18 -3.66 4.97
C LEU A 19 -4.50 -2.42 5.54
N VAL A 20 -5.13 -1.72 6.49
CA VAL A 20 -4.54 -0.55 7.16
C VAL A 20 -3.28 -0.93 7.92
N ILE A 21 -3.32 -2.02 8.70
CA ILE A 21 -2.15 -2.50 9.44
C ILE A 21 -1.03 -2.89 8.48
N GLY A 22 -1.34 -3.58 7.38
CA GLY A 22 -0.37 -3.96 6.35
C GLY A 22 0.23 -2.74 5.66
N ALA A 23 -0.59 -1.77 5.25
CA ALA A 23 -0.15 -0.57 4.54
C ALA A 23 0.70 0.34 5.43
N VAL A 24 0.24 0.61 6.65
CA VAL A 24 0.99 1.43 7.62
C VAL A 24 2.28 0.73 8.02
N GLY A 25 2.22 -0.58 8.31
CA GLY A 25 3.41 -1.38 8.64
C GLY A 25 4.43 -1.39 7.52
N LEU A 26 3.99 -1.57 6.26
CA LEU A 26 4.85 -1.51 5.09
C LEU A 26 5.49 -0.12 4.93
N PHE A 27 4.69 0.94 5.05
CA PHE A 27 5.21 2.31 4.94
C PHE A 27 6.25 2.62 6.01
N VAL A 28 5.94 2.32 7.27
CA VAL A 28 6.87 2.51 8.41
C VAL A 28 8.12 1.67 8.21
N MET A 29 8.00 0.43 7.74
CA MET A 29 9.15 -0.45 7.50
C MET A 29 10.03 0.07 6.37
N VAL A 30 9.45 0.53 5.26
CA VAL A 30 10.21 1.15 4.16
C VAL A 30 10.93 2.39 4.66
N PHE A 31 10.27 3.24 5.45
CA PHE A 31 10.86 4.43 6.02
C PHE A 31 12.01 4.10 6.97
N LEU A 32 11.78 3.25 7.97
CA LEU A 32 12.82 2.84 8.92
C LEU A 32 13.97 2.14 8.22
N ASN A 33 13.70 1.29 7.23
CA ASN A 33 14.75 0.67 6.43
C ASN A 33 15.57 1.72 5.68
N ALA A 34 14.92 2.65 4.98
CA ALA A 34 15.63 3.63 4.17
C ALA A 34 16.49 4.60 5.01
N PHE A 35 16.02 5.01 6.19
CA PHE A 35 16.60 6.10 6.98
C PHE A 35 17.33 5.67 8.26
N VAL A 36 16.97 4.54 8.87
CA VAL A 36 17.42 4.17 10.21
C VAL A 36 18.19 2.85 10.23
N LEU A 37 17.73 1.84 9.49
CA LEU A 37 18.23 0.47 9.61
C LEU A 37 19.21 0.05 8.50
N ASP A 38 19.32 0.84 7.42
CA ASP A 38 20.25 0.56 6.33
C ASP A 38 21.61 1.21 6.65
N GLU A 39 22.42 0.51 7.45
CA GLU A 39 23.83 0.87 7.71
C GLU A 39 24.70 0.35 6.56
N TYR A 40 24.45 0.88 5.37
CA TYR A 40 25.13 0.48 4.13
C TYR A 40 26.61 0.88 4.09
N ASP A 41 27.03 1.81 4.95
CA ASP A 41 28.37 2.36 5.11
C ASP A 41 28.98 2.03 6.50
N ALA A 42 28.42 1.04 7.21
CA ALA A 42 28.83 0.68 8.57
C ALA A 42 30.35 0.47 8.75
N TYR A 43 31.04 0.02 7.69
CA TYR A 43 32.47 -0.26 7.69
C TYR A 43 33.29 0.81 6.95
N GLY A 44 32.64 1.84 6.41
CA GLY A 44 33.26 2.97 5.73
C GLY A 44 33.03 3.03 4.23
N GLU A 45 33.59 4.07 3.62
CA GLU A 45 33.45 4.36 2.18
C GLU A 45 34.80 4.59 1.52
N VAL A 46 34.91 4.18 0.26
CA VAL A 46 36.09 4.42 -0.59
C VAL A 46 35.67 5.26 -1.79
N PRO A 47 36.31 6.42 -2.04
CA PRO A 47 36.02 7.22 -3.23
C PRO A 47 36.42 6.48 -4.51
N ILE A 48 35.72 6.73 -5.61
CA ILE A 48 36.01 6.13 -6.91
C ILE A 48 36.53 7.22 -7.88
N PRO A 49 37.74 7.07 -8.45
CA PRO A 49 38.79 6.12 -8.07
C PRO A 49 39.45 6.49 -6.73
N GLY A 50 40.01 5.50 -6.02
CA GLY A 50 40.67 5.74 -4.73
C GLY A 50 41.04 4.48 -3.95
N THR A 51 41.79 4.67 -2.88
CA THR A 51 42.22 3.62 -1.96
C THR A 51 41.91 3.98 -0.51
N ALA A 52 41.55 2.99 0.31
CA ALA A 52 41.41 3.14 1.76
C ALA A 52 41.60 1.80 2.49
N GLY A 53 42.07 1.85 3.74
CA GLY A 53 42.06 0.71 4.65
C GLY A 53 40.75 0.69 5.44
N LEU A 54 39.96 -0.37 5.31
CA LEU A 54 38.71 -0.54 6.06
C LEU A 54 38.82 -1.71 7.04
N GLU A 55 38.30 -1.53 8.25
CA GLU A 55 38.17 -2.60 9.22
C GLU A 55 36.87 -3.38 8.94
N LEU A 56 37.02 -4.63 8.49
CA LEU A 56 35.92 -5.48 8.08
C LEU A 56 35.73 -6.61 9.08
N PRO A 57 34.49 -6.93 9.48
CA PRO A 57 34.22 -8.09 10.31
C PRO A 57 34.30 -9.39 9.50
N GLN A 58 34.46 -10.50 10.21
CA GLN A 58 34.28 -11.82 9.61
C GLN A 58 32.82 -12.02 9.19
N GLY A 59 32.59 -12.50 7.96
CA GLY A 59 31.26 -12.79 7.46
C GLY A 59 30.94 -12.12 6.13
N GLU A 60 29.64 -11.90 5.90
CA GLU A 60 29.14 -11.27 4.68
C GLU A 60 29.19 -9.74 4.80
N VAL A 61 29.85 -9.09 3.84
CA VAL A 61 29.91 -7.64 3.70
C VAL A 61 29.25 -7.26 2.38
N THR A 62 28.29 -6.33 2.45
CA THR A 62 27.62 -5.79 1.26
C THR A 62 28.39 -4.59 0.73
N VAL A 63 28.68 -4.60 -0.57
CA VAL A 63 29.40 -3.54 -1.26
C VAL A 63 28.44 -2.83 -2.21
N SER A 64 28.20 -1.54 -1.94
CA SER A 64 27.22 -0.73 -2.67
C SER A 64 27.88 0.48 -3.32
N LEU A 65 27.50 0.77 -4.56
CA LEU A 65 27.82 2.05 -5.20
C LEU A 65 26.89 3.11 -4.62
N HIS A 66 27.47 4.16 -4.05
CA HIS A 66 26.82 5.33 -3.51
C HIS A 66 27.22 6.55 -4.33
N THR A 67 26.25 7.30 -4.83
CA THR A 67 26.48 8.50 -5.64
C THR A 67 25.28 9.43 -5.56
N MET A 68 25.49 10.71 -5.81
CA MET A 68 24.39 11.64 -6.01
C MET A 68 23.93 11.62 -7.48
N VAL A 69 22.62 11.71 -7.69
CA VAL A 69 21.97 11.76 -9.02
C VAL A 69 21.14 13.02 -9.18
N THR A 70 21.16 13.64 -10.35
CA THR A 70 20.45 14.91 -10.62
C THR A 70 18.97 14.74 -10.97
N GLY A 71 18.42 13.53 -10.92
CA GLY A 71 17.01 13.26 -11.20
C GLY A 71 16.48 11.97 -10.58
N SER A 72 15.16 11.88 -10.43
CA SER A 72 14.43 10.71 -9.91
C SER A 72 14.23 9.63 -10.98
N GLY A 73 15.32 9.20 -11.63
CA GLY A 73 15.30 8.21 -12.70
C GLY A 73 15.09 6.77 -12.21
N SER A 74 14.49 5.92 -13.03
CA SER A 74 14.26 4.50 -12.73
C SER A 74 15.57 3.71 -12.80
N GLY A 75 16.33 3.74 -11.71
CA GLY A 75 17.52 2.90 -11.52
C GLY A 75 18.84 3.66 -11.66
N LEU A 76 19.83 3.16 -10.92
CA LEU A 76 21.20 3.63 -10.96
C LEU A 76 22.01 2.67 -11.85
N PRO A 77 22.41 3.08 -13.07
CA PRO A 77 23.26 2.23 -13.88
C PRO A 77 24.55 1.93 -13.12
N VAL A 78 25.03 0.69 -13.17
CA VAL A 78 26.30 0.31 -12.55
C VAL A 78 27.39 0.45 -13.62
N PRO A 79 28.36 1.36 -13.46
CA PRO A 79 29.46 1.48 -14.40
C PRO A 79 30.40 0.26 -14.29
N PRO A 80 31.25 0.02 -15.30
CA PRO A 80 32.31 -0.97 -15.16
C PRO A 80 33.28 -0.52 -14.06
N LEU A 81 33.20 -1.19 -12.92
CA LEU A 81 34.01 -0.94 -11.74
C LEU A 81 34.97 -2.13 -11.53
N ARG A 82 36.16 -1.84 -11.02
CA ARG A 82 37.17 -2.82 -10.62
C ARG A 82 37.45 -2.62 -9.14
N LEU A 83 37.30 -3.70 -8.38
CA LEU A 83 37.57 -3.73 -6.96
C LEU A 83 38.78 -4.64 -6.72
N HIS A 84 39.81 -4.09 -6.10
CA HIS A 84 40.95 -4.82 -5.60
C HIS A 84 40.92 -4.78 -4.07
N VAL A 85 40.99 -5.96 -3.46
CA VAL A 85 41.00 -6.11 -2.00
C VAL A 85 42.25 -6.89 -1.62
N THR A 86 43.04 -6.34 -0.72
CA THR A 86 44.24 -6.97 -0.18
C THR A 86 44.00 -7.35 1.26
N ALA A 87 44.10 -8.64 1.55
CA ALA A 87 43.89 -9.19 2.88
C ALA A 87 45.07 -8.88 3.81
N PRO A 88 44.83 -8.70 5.13
CA PRO A 88 45.90 -8.56 6.11
C PRO A 88 46.72 -9.85 6.24
N ASP A 89 47.96 -9.73 6.73
CA ASP A 89 48.87 -10.87 6.86
C ASP A 89 48.24 -12.04 7.63
N GLY A 90 48.20 -13.21 6.99
CA GLY A 90 47.64 -14.43 7.57
C GLY A 90 46.13 -14.62 7.38
N ALA A 91 45.42 -13.65 6.80
CA ALA A 91 44.03 -13.80 6.39
C ALA A 91 43.94 -14.38 4.96
N ALA A 92 42.90 -15.18 4.70
CA ALA A 92 42.58 -15.60 3.34
C ALA A 92 41.93 -14.46 2.57
N ASP A 93 42.18 -14.41 1.26
CA ASP A 93 41.55 -13.43 0.37
C ASP A 93 40.02 -13.54 0.43
N PRO A 94 39.31 -12.40 0.47
CA PRO A 94 37.87 -12.42 0.52
C PRO A 94 37.28 -12.83 -0.83
N VAL A 95 36.18 -13.58 -0.79
CA VAL A 95 35.49 -14.01 -2.02
C VAL A 95 34.51 -12.91 -2.43
N LEU A 96 34.76 -12.29 -3.58
CA LEU A 96 33.87 -11.28 -4.14
C LEU A 96 32.88 -11.93 -5.11
N THR A 97 31.59 -11.79 -4.83
CA THR A 97 30.51 -12.27 -5.69
C THR A 97 29.72 -11.08 -6.23
N GLU A 98 29.56 -10.99 -7.55
CA GLU A 98 28.72 -9.95 -8.15
C GLU A 98 27.25 -10.23 -7.85
N SER A 99 26.58 -9.23 -7.27
CA SER A 99 25.19 -9.33 -6.83
C SER A 99 24.53 -7.96 -6.96
N ILE A 100 24.01 -7.70 -8.15
CA ILE A 100 23.34 -6.44 -8.45
C ILE A 100 21.97 -6.42 -7.78
N GLY A 101 21.80 -5.52 -6.81
CA GLY A 101 20.55 -5.34 -6.06
C GLY A 101 19.62 -4.29 -6.67
N GLY A 102 18.52 -4.01 -5.96
CA GLY A 102 17.66 -2.88 -6.29
C GLY A 102 18.33 -1.54 -5.98
N THR A 103 17.99 -0.51 -6.76
CA THR A 103 18.41 0.87 -6.48
C THR A 103 17.51 1.50 -5.43
N THR A 104 18.10 2.09 -4.40
CA THR A 104 17.41 2.96 -3.45
C THR A 104 17.82 4.40 -3.73
N THR A 105 16.86 5.31 -3.86
CA THR A 105 17.14 6.73 -4.07
C THR A 105 16.33 7.58 -3.11
N VAL A 106 17.01 8.41 -2.32
CA VAL A 106 16.42 9.30 -1.31
C VAL A 106 17.10 10.66 -1.39
N ASN A 107 16.36 11.76 -1.56
CA ASN A 107 16.94 13.12 -1.60
C ASN A 107 18.13 13.28 -2.58
N ASN A 108 18.06 12.66 -3.76
CA ASN A 108 19.13 12.62 -4.77
C ASN A 108 20.37 11.77 -4.40
N ASP A 109 20.39 11.15 -3.23
CA ASP A 109 21.35 10.11 -2.86
C ASP A 109 20.86 8.79 -3.44
N ALA A 110 21.65 8.17 -4.31
CA ALA A 110 21.34 6.89 -4.92
C ALA A 110 22.37 5.84 -4.51
N ARG A 111 21.86 4.68 -4.09
CA ARG A 111 22.64 3.51 -3.74
C ARG A 111 22.17 2.27 -4.48
N VAL A 112 23.12 1.47 -4.96
CA VAL A 112 22.86 0.17 -5.57
C VAL A 112 23.90 -0.83 -5.11
N ARG A 113 23.45 -2.01 -4.69
CA ARG A 113 24.36 -3.12 -4.36
C ARG A 113 25.02 -3.60 -5.64
N VAL A 114 26.34 -3.76 -5.61
CA VAL A 114 27.11 -4.26 -6.76
C VAL A 114 27.73 -5.61 -6.44
N TRP A 115 28.28 -5.77 -5.24
CA TRP A 115 28.87 -7.03 -4.80
C TRP A 115 28.48 -7.42 -3.38
N VAL A 116 28.64 -8.71 -3.12
CA VAL A 116 28.69 -9.28 -1.79
C VAL A 116 30.07 -9.90 -1.61
N MET A 117 30.74 -9.52 -0.53
CA MET A 117 32.09 -9.94 -0.20
C MET A 117 32.05 -10.84 1.02
N GLN A 118 32.61 -12.04 0.90
CA GLN A 118 32.74 -12.97 2.03
C GLN A 118 34.13 -12.81 2.65
N VAL A 119 34.17 -12.20 3.84
CA VAL A 119 35.38 -11.95 4.61
C VAL A 119 35.66 -13.15 5.53
N SER A 120 36.82 -13.77 5.36
CA SER A 120 37.21 -14.99 6.07
C SER A 120 37.56 -14.74 7.55
N SER A 121 38.14 -13.58 7.85
CA SER A 121 38.61 -13.20 9.19
C SER A 121 38.46 -11.69 9.39
N ALA A 122 38.08 -11.27 10.59
CA ALA A 122 38.00 -9.84 10.90
C ALA A 122 39.39 -9.19 10.86
N GLY A 123 39.50 -7.99 10.31
CA GLY A 123 40.77 -7.27 10.23
C GLY A 123 40.71 -6.04 9.32
N VAL A 124 41.85 -5.38 9.16
CA VAL A 124 42.00 -4.23 8.26
C VAL A 124 42.36 -4.71 6.87
N TYR A 125 41.49 -4.45 5.91
CA TYR A 125 41.67 -4.77 4.50
C TYR A 125 41.99 -3.50 3.72
N GLU A 126 42.99 -3.57 2.84
CA GLU A 126 43.29 -2.47 1.92
C GLU A 126 42.43 -2.62 0.67
N ILE A 127 41.67 -1.58 0.35
CA ILE A 127 40.70 -1.58 -0.72
C ILE A 127 41.12 -0.53 -1.74
N SER A 128 41.22 -0.94 -3.00
CA SER A 128 41.45 -0.07 -4.15
C SER A 128 40.30 -0.21 -5.13
N VAL A 129 39.71 0.92 -5.51
CA VAL A 129 38.59 0.96 -6.44
C VAL A 129 38.96 1.81 -7.64
N ASP A 130 38.76 1.23 -8.83
CA ASP A 130 38.95 1.89 -10.11
C ASP A 130 37.66 1.80 -10.94
N GLY A 131 37.36 2.82 -11.74
CA GLY A 131 36.13 2.81 -12.53
C GLY A 131 35.93 4.04 -13.40
N GLN A 132 35.15 3.87 -14.48
CA GLN A 132 34.75 4.99 -15.32
C GLN A 132 33.46 5.62 -14.79
N VAL A 133 33.62 6.66 -13.97
CA VAL A 133 32.52 7.28 -13.22
C VAL A 133 32.23 8.75 -13.62
N GLN A 134 32.64 9.17 -14.81
CA GLN A 134 32.56 10.58 -15.26
C GLN A 134 31.13 11.19 -15.28
N GLY A 135 30.08 10.36 -15.23
CA GLY A 135 28.69 10.80 -15.17
C GLY A 135 28.09 10.89 -13.76
N TYR A 136 28.83 10.51 -12.72
CA TYR A 136 28.36 10.42 -11.34
C TYR A 136 28.90 11.56 -10.48
N ILE A 137 28.10 12.04 -9.54
CA ILE A 137 28.47 13.11 -8.62
C ILE A 137 28.95 12.48 -7.32
N ASN A 138 30.24 12.66 -7.00
CA ASN A 138 30.89 12.10 -5.80
C ASN A 138 30.66 10.58 -5.65
N PRO A 139 31.06 9.77 -6.64
CA PRO A 139 30.89 8.33 -6.62
C PRO A 139 31.79 7.68 -5.57
N ARG A 140 31.21 6.82 -4.74
CA ARG A 140 31.87 6.10 -3.65
C ARG A 140 31.40 4.66 -3.61
N LEU A 141 32.25 3.79 -3.12
CA LEU A 141 31.91 2.43 -2.78
C LEU A 141 31.74 2.35 -1.26
N ALA A 142 30.52 2.09 -0.80
CA ALA A 142 30.18 1.94 0.60
C ALA A 142 30.21 0.45 0.99
N PHE A 143 30.77 0.19 2.17
CA PHE A 143 30.90 -1.13 2.76
C PHE A 143 30.07 -1.19 4.03
N GLY A 144 29.14 -2.13 4.08
CA GLY A 144 28.25 -2.27 5.22
C GLY A 144 27.62 -3.64 5.27
N HIS A 145 26.53 -3.75 6.02
CA HIS A 145 25.74 -4.97 6.06
C HIS A 145 24.53 -4.85 5.14
N GLY A 146 24.06 -5.97 4.58
CA GLY A 146 22.81 -5.98 3.85
C GLY A 146 21.62 -5.68 4.78
N SER A 147 20.53 -5.14 4.23
CA SER A 147 19.27 -5.05 4.99
C SER A 147 18.78 -6.45 5.39
N GLN A 148 19.05 -6.83 6.64
CA GLN A 148 18.57 -8.04 7.30
C GLN A 148 17.03 -8.12 7.37
N TYR A 149 16.34 -7.02 7.07
CA TYR A 149 14.90 -6.87 7.20
C TYR A 149 14.14 -6.88 5.87
N GLY A 150 14.81 -7.21 4.75
CA GLY A 150 14.12 -7.37 3.45
C GLY A 150 12.94 -8.34 3.50
N TRP A 151 12.96 -9.33 4.39
CA TRP A 151 11.84 -10.26 4.60
C TRP A 151 10.60 -9.60 5.22
N LEU A 152 10.75 -8.53 6.01
CA LEU A 152 9.61 -7.79 6.58
C LEU A 152 8.80 -7.08 5.49
N LEU A 153 9.44 -6.64 4.41
CA LEU A 153 8.73 -6.10 3.24
C LEU A 153 7.82 -7.15 2.62
N TRP A 154 8.30 -8.40 2.52
CA TRP A 154 7.48 -9.52 2.08
C TRP A 154 6.36 -9.86 3.06
N LEU A 155 6.61 -9.80 4.38
CA LEU A 155 5.58 -10.04 5.39
C LEU A 155 4.47 -8.99 5.32
N PHE A 156 4.81 -7.70 5.38
CA PHE A 156 3.81 -6.62 5.34
C PHE A 156 3.13 -6.52 3.97
N GLY A 157 3.88 -6.74 2.89
CA GLY A 157 3.33 -6.83 1.54
C GLY A 157 2.36 -8.00 1.40
N GLY A 158 2.71 -9.16 1.93
CA GLY A 158 1.83 -10.33 2.00
C GLY A 158 0.58 -10.06 2.81
N LEU A 159 0.70 -9.41 3.97
CA LEU A 159 -0.43 -9.05 4.82
C LEU A 159 -1.39 -8.08 4.10
N ALA A 160 -0.85 -7.08 3.40
CA ALA A 160 -1.64 -6.16 2.59
C ALA A 160 -2.36 -6.90 1.46
N ALA A 161 -1.68 -7.81 0.75
CA ALA A 161 -2.28 -8.62 -0.31
C ALA A 161 -3.42 -9.51 0.23
N VAL A 162 -3.25 -10.13 1.39
CA VAL A 162 -4.31 -10.90 2.07
C VAL A 162 -5.49 -9.99 2.42
N GLY A 163 -5.23 -8.78 2.91
CA GLY A 163 -6.28 -7.78 3.18
C GLY A 163 -7.10 -7.44 1.92
N VAL A 164 -6.43 -7.22 0.79
CA VAL A 164 -7.08 -6.95 -0.50
C VAL A 164 -7.91 -8.14 -0.98
N LEU A 165 -7.38 -9.36 -0.92
CA LEU A 165 -8.10 -10.57 -1.32
C LEU A 165 -9.33 -10.80 -0.44
N GLY A 166 -9.21 -10.58 0.88
CA GLY A 166 -10.32 -10.64 1.82
C GLY A 166 -11.40 -9.59 1.51
N LEU A 167 -11.00 -8.36 1.18
CA LEU A 167 -11.91 -7.30 0.81
C LEU A 167 -12.67 -7.63 -0.48
N ILE A 168 -11.98 -8.12 -1.52
CA ILE A 168 -12.61 -8.55 -2.77
C ILE A 168 -13.61 -9.68 -2.51
N ALA A 169 -13.23 -10.70 -1.74
CA ALA A 169 -14.13 -11.80 -1.40
C ALA A 169 -15.36 -11.32 -0.60
N GLY A 170 -15.16 -10.40 0.36
CA GLY A 170 -16.24 -9.79 1.14
C GLY A 170 -17.20 -8.97 0.28
N LEU A 171 -16.70 -8.18 -0.66
CA LEU A 171 -17.51 -7.43 -1.63
C LEU A 171 -18.29 -8.37 -2.55
N MET A 172 -17.65 -9.42 -3.06
CA MET A 172 -18.31 -10.43 -3.89
C MET A 172 -19.42 -11.17 -3.13
N TRP A 173 -19.17 -11.50 -1.85
CA TRP A 173 -20.18 -12.14 -1.01
C TRP A 173 -21.35 -11.18 -0.73
N SER A 174 -21.07 -9.93 -0.36
CA SER A 174 -22.10 -8.90 -0.15
C SER A 174 -22.94 -8.67 -1.41
N ALA A 175 -22.32 -8.59 -2.60
CA ALA A 175 -23.02 -8.47 -3.87
C ALA A 175 -23.87 -9.70 -4.20
N ARG A 176 -23.40 -10.90 -3.89
CA ARG A 176 -24.16 -12.16 -4.06
C ARG A 176 -25.36 -12.25 -3.12
N GLU A 177 -25.22 -11.82 -1.87
CA GLU A 177 -26.34 -11.77 -0.92
C GLU A 177 -27.36 -10.70 -1.29
N SER A 178 -26.91 -9.56 -1.81
CA SER A 178 -27.79 -8.50 -2.32
C SER A 178 -28.63 -8.96 -3.52
N LYS A 179 -28.10 -9.91 -4.31
CA LYS A 179 -28.81 -10.54 -5.45
C LYS A 179 -29.72 -11.71 -5.04
N ARG A 180 -29.66 -12.20 -3.80
CA ARG A 180 -30.63 -13.18 -3.30
C ARG A 180 -31.94 -12.46 -3.00
N ALA A 181 -33.00 -12.85 -3.70
CA ALA A 181 -34.34 -12.28 -3.58
C ALA A 181 -34.70 -12.07 -2.11
N ARG A 182 -34.96 -10.80 -1.74
CA ARG A 182 -35.50 -10.48 -0.42
C ARG A 182 -36.87 -11.16 -0.33
N PRO A 183 -37.11 -12.09 0.61
CA PRO A 183 -38.47 -12.48 0.90
C PRO A 183 -39.18 -11.23 1.41
N ILE A 184 -40.21 -10.79 0.68
CA ILE A 184 -41.16 -9.79 1.15
C ILE A 184 -41.66 -10.34 2.48
N SER A 185 -41.34 -9.65 3.58
CA SER A 185 -41.91 -9.98 4.87
C SER A 185 -43.42 -9.82 4.71
N SER A 186 -44.14 -10.94 4.72
CA SER A 186 -45.59 -10.93 4.88
C SER A 186 -45.86 -10.28 6.23
N VAL A 187 -46.14 -8.98 6.21
CA VAL A 187 -46.77 -8.26 7.31
C VAL A 187 -47.97 -9.10 7.72
N GLY A 188 -48.05 -9.42 9.01
CA GLY A 188 -48.87 -10.49 9.55
C GLY A 188 -50.29 -10.51 9.01
N LEU A 189 -50.73 -11.68 8.55
CA LEU A 189 -52.14 -12.03 8.56
C LEU A 189 -52.54 -12.24 10.02
N GLU A 190 -52.94 -11.16 10.68
CA GLU A 190 -53.79 -11.26 11.85
C GLU A 190 -55.22 -11.60 11.37
N PRO A 191 -55.94 -12.56 11.96
CA PRO A 191 -57.29 -12.91 11.51
C PRO A 191 -58.25 -11.76 11.84
N ALA A 192 -58.80 -11.11 10.82
CA ALA A 192 -59.81 -10.07 11.00
C ALA A 192 -61.11 -10.65 11.59
N PRO A 193 -61.77 -9.99 12.56
CA PRO A 193 -63.10 -10.38 13.03
C PRO A 193 -64.16 -10.22 11.91
N PRO A 194 -65.23 -11.04 11.90
CA PRO A 194 -66.15 -11.10 10.77
C PRO A 194 -67.01 -9.82 10.69
N GLN A 195 -66.89 -9.07 9.58
CA GLN A 195 -67.81 -7.98 9.24
C GLN A 195 -68.89 -8.46 8.25
N PRO A 196 -70.15 -7.98 8.35
CA PRO A 196 -71.27 -8.44 7.53
C PRO A 196 -71.15 -8.06 6.06
N ALA A 197 -71.60 -8.96 5.19
CA ALA A 197 -71.53 -8.85 3.74
C ALA A 197 -72.27 -7.62 3.18
N VAL A 198 -71.60 -6.88 2.29
CA VAL A 198 -72.21 -5.91 1.38
C VAL A 198 -71.82 -6.32 -0.05
N PRO A 199 -72.78 -6.58 -0.96
CA PRO A 199 -72.49 -7.04 -2.32
C PRO A 199 -72.32 -5.86 -3.29
N GLY A 200 -71.21 -5.82 -4.03
CA GLY A 200 -71.04 -4.88 -5.15
C GLY A 200 -69.59 -4.80 -5.61
N GLY A 201 -69.34 -5.09 -6.90
CA GLY A 201 -68.04 -5.44 -7.47
C GLY A 201 -66.89 -4.43 -7.29
N TYR A 202 -65.70 -4.98 -7.04
CA TYR A 202 -64.43 -4.25 -7.08
C TYR A 202 -63.65 -4.63 -8.35
N GLN A 203 -63.47 -3.64 -9.25
CA GLN A 203 -62.37 -3.64 -10.21
C GLN A 203 -61.05 -3.33 -9.48
N PRO A 204 -59.89 -3.86 -9.93
CA PRO A 204 -58.61 -3.54 -9.32
C PRO A 204 -58.27 -2.07 -9.58
N SER A 205 -58.25 -1.26 -8.53
CA SER A 205 -57.78 0.12 -8.58
C SER A 205 -56.30 0.15 -8.94
N SER A 206 -56.00 0.71 -10.11
CA SER A 206 -54.66 1.12 -10.49
C SER A 206 -54.08 2.05 -9.42
N TYR A 207 -52.88 1.75 -8.94
CA TYR A 207 -52.13 2.60 -8.01
C TYR A 207 -51.88 3.96 -8.68
N GLN A 208 -52.67 4.96 -8.29
CA GLN A 208 -52.50 6.33 -8.72
C GLN A 208 -51.65 7.02 -7.62
N PRO A 209 -50.39 7.41 -7.92
CA PRO A 209 -49.56 8.08 -6.93
C PRO A 209 -50.26 9.36 -6.49
N THR A 210 -50.56 9.47 -5.21
CA THR A 210 -51.08 10.71 -4.63
C THR A 210 -50.00 11.79 -4.65
N ASP A 211 -50.39 13.04 -4.88
CA ASP A 211 -49.46 14.19 -5.02
C ASP A 211 -48.45 14.29 -3.87
N GLN A 212 -48.82 13.83 -2.68
CA GLN A 212 -47.92 13.78 -1.51
C GLN A 212 -46.75 12.80 -1.67
N ALA A 213 -46.96 11.66 -2.32
CA ALA A 213 -45.90 10.68 -2.57
C ALA A 213 -44.90 11.22 -3.61
N ILE A 214 -45.39 11.93 -4.63
CA ILE A 214 -44.56 12.59 -5.64
C ILE A 214 -43.71 13.70 -5.00
N ARG A 215 -44.31 14.51 -4.11
CA ARG A 215 -43.58 15.56 -3.37
C ARG A 215 -42.46 15.00 -2.50
N LEU A 216 -42.70 13.86 -1.84
CA LEU A 216 -41.69 13.20 -1.00
C LEU A 216 -40.51 12.65 -1.82
N GLU A 217 -40.75 12.13 -3.02
CA GLU A 217 -39.67 11.68 -3.91
C GLU A 217 -38.88 12.85 -4.50
N GLN A 218 -39.54 13.95 -4.82
CA GLN A 218 -38.87 15.18 -5.28
C GLN A 218 -37.99 15.78 -4.18
N LEU A 219 -38.47 15.85 -2.94
CA LEU A 219 -37.68 16.32 -1.80
C LEU A 219 -36.42 15.47 -1.57
N LYS A 220 -36.52 14.14 -1.74
CA LYS A 220 -35.35 13.24 -1.65
C LYS A 220 -34.36 13.46 -2.78
N THR A 221 -34.86 13.73 -3.98
CA THR A 221 -34.01 13.97 -5.16
C THR A 221 -33.23 15.28 -5.02
N ILE A 222 -33.89 16.35 -4.56
CA ILE A 222 -33.24 17.65 -4.35
C ILE A 222 -32.22 17.57 -3.20
N ALA A 223 -32.51 16.84 -2.12
CA ALA A 223 -31.56 16.59 -1.03
C ALA A 223 -30.32 15.83 -1.52
N ALA A 224 -30.49 14.83 -2.37
CA ALA A 224 -29.38 14.08 -2.96
C ALA A 224 -28.53 14.96 -3.89
N LEU A 225 -29.13 15.87 -4.67
CA LEU A 225 -28.42 16.81 -5.54
C LEU A 225 -27.58 17.83 -4.74
N ARG A 226 -28.12 18.33 -3.62
CA ARG A 226 -27.38 19.17 -2.66
C ARG A 226 -26.17 18.44 -2.09
N ASP A 227 -26.34 17.19 -1.66
CA ASP A 227 -25.25 16.40 -1.05
C ASP A 227 -24.13 16.08 -2.05
N THR A 228 -24.40 16.14 -3.36
CA THR A 228 -23.40 16.03 -4.43
C THR A 228 -22.74 17.37 -4.83
N GLY A 229 -23.11 18.49 -4.19
CA GLY A 229 -22.54 19.82 -4.43
C GLY A 229 -23.01 20.52 -5.70
N ALA A 230 -24.07 20.01 -6.35
CA ALA A 230 -24.57 20.53 -7.62
C ALA A 230 -25.56 21.71 -7.48
N LEU A 231 -26.00 22.03 -6.26
CA LEU A 231 -26.95 23.10 -5.97
C LEU A 231 -26.48 23.94 -4.78
N THR A 232 -26.60 25.26 -4.87
CA THR A 232 -26.22 26.17 -3.77
C THR A 232 -27.33 26.28 -2.71
N GLU A 233 -26.98 26.60 -1.46
CA GLU A 233 -27.93 26.62 -0.33
C GLU A 233 -29.13 27.58 -0.54
N ALA A 234 -28.90 28.69 -1.26
CA ALA A 234 -29.93 29.66 -1.59
C ALA A 234 -30.96 29.12 -2.61
N GLU A 235 -30.52 28.28 -3.54
CA GLU A 235 -31.39 27.65 -4.54
C GLU A 235 -32.19 26.49 -3.93
N PHE A 236 -31.59 25.75 -2.99
CA PHE A 236 -32.26 24.68 -2.25
C PHE A 236 -33.46 25.18 -1.43
N GLU A 237 -33.29 26.29 -0.70
CA GLU A 237 -34.37 26.84 0.13
C GLU A 237 -35.48 27.51 -0.69
N ALA A 238 -35.17 28.03 -1.89
CA ALA A 238 -36.17 28.56 -2.81
C ALA A 238 -37.06 27.45 -3.41
N GLU A 239 -36.45 26.34 -3.86
CA GLU A 239 -37.17 25.21 -4.45
C GLU A 239 -38.03 24.47 -3.41
N LYS A 240 -37.51 24.34 -2.18
CA LYS A 240 -38.20 23.71 -1.05
C LYS A 240 -39.47 24.46 -0.65
N ARG A 241 -39.45 25.81 -0.63
CA ARG A 241 -40.66 26.60 -0.34
C ARG A 241 -41.72 26.43 -1.42
N ARG A 242 -41.31 26.41 -2.69
CA ARG A 242 -42.23 26.21 -3.84
C ARG A 242 -42.96 24.87 -3.80
N ILE A 243 -42.30 23.80 -3.33
CA ILE A 243 -42.89 22.45 -3.24
C ILE A 243 -43.83 22.31 -2.03
N LEU A 244 -43.63 23.12 -0.99
CA LEU A 244 -44.47 23.10 0.23
C LEU A 244 -45.73 23.97 0.11
N GLU A 245 -45.71 25.02 -0.71
CA GLU A 245 -46.85 25.96 -0.87
C GLU A 245 -47.88 25.55 -1.94
N ASN A 246 -47.57 24.55 -2.77
CA ASN A 246 -48.42 24.09 -3.88
C ASN A 246 -48.78 22.62 -3.67
#